data_AF-A0A139SWZ8-F1
#
_entry.id   AF-A0A139SWZ8-F1
#
_cell.length_a   1.000
_cell.length_b   1.000
_cell.length_c   1.000
_cell.angle_alpha   90.00
_cell.angle_beta   90.00
_cell.angle_gamma   90.00
#
_symmetry.space_group_name_H-M   'P 1'
#
loop_
_entity.id
_entity.type
_entity.pdbx_description
1 polymer ?
#
loop_
_entity_poly.entity_id
_entity_poly.type
_entity_poly.pdbx_seq_one_letter_code
_entity_poly.pdbx_strand_id
1 'polypeptide(L)' 'MPSKHIDDLTWRKVEKATIKAVIELQAAVKDTEVLKWLILKGLEEFTPEEFERFKRRGEAPQPRQRKRPVSG' A
#
# COMPACT_ATOMS: atom_id res chain seq x y z
N MET A 1 -7.01 -18.37 2.18
CA MET A 1 -7.04 -16.91 2.42
C MET A 1 -5.68 -16.33 2.07
N PRO A 2 -5.61 -15.11 1.49
CA PRO A 2 -4.33 -14.43 1.21
C PRO A 2 -3.45 -14.27 2.46
N SER A 3 -4.03 -14.41 3.66
CA SER A 3 -3.35 -14.44 4.96
C SER A 3 -2.32 -15.55 5.16
N LYS A 4 -2.24 -16.57 4.30
CA LYS A 4 -1.15 -17.57 4.38
C LYS A 4 0.22 -17.00 4.01
N HIS A 5 0.26 -15.90 3.27
CA HIS A 5 1.48 -15.29 2.76
C HIS A 5 1.61 -13.80 3.10
N ILE A 6 0.62 -13.23 3.79
CA ILE A 6 0.60 -11.85 4.26
C ILE A 6 0.38 -11.90 5.77
N ASP A 7 1.27 -11.29 6.54
CA ASP A 7 1.16 -11.24 7.99
C ASP A 7 -0.06 -10.43 8.45
N ASP A 8 -0.53 -10.70 9.66
CA ASP A 8 -1.74 -10.08 10.22
C ASP A 8 -1.65 -8.55 10.28
N LEU A 9 -0.47 -7.98 10.56
CA LEU A 9 -0.31 -6.53 10.63
C LEU A 9 -0.49 -5.89 9.26
N THR A 10 0.09 -6.51 8.22
CA THR A 10 -0.09 -6.07 6.84
C THR A 10 -1.53 -6.27 6.38
N TRP A 11 -2.17 -7.40 6.72
CA TRP A 11 -3.57 -7.66 6.38
C TRP A 11 -4.52 -6.63 6.99
N ARG A 12 -4.35 -6.27 8.26
CA ARG A 12 -5.16 -5.21 8.90
C ARG A 12 -5.04 -3.85 8.25
N LYS A 13 -3.93 -3.54 7.57
CA LYS A 13 -3.81 -2.30 6.78
C LYS A 13 -4.69 -2.35 5.53
N VAL A 14 -4.78 -3.51 4.88
CA VAL A 14 -5.68 -3.73 3.73
C VAL A 14 -7.13 -3.56 4.17
N GLU A 15 -7.54 -4.19 5.29
CA GLU A 15 -8.90 -4.08 5.82
C GLU A 15 -9.28 -2.62 6.14
N LYS A 16 -8.36 -1.85 6.76
CA LYS A 16 -8.57 -0.41 6.99
C LYS A 16 -8.74 0.38 5.70
N ALA A 17 -7.96 0.06 4.67
CA ALA A 17 -8.08 0.69 3.37
C ALA A 17 -9.43 0.35 2.71
N THR A 18 -9.92 -0.88 2.85
CA THR A 18 -11.25 -1.28 2.37
C THR A 18 -12.36 -0.54 3.09
N ILE A 19 -12.33 -0.44 4.42
CA ILE A 19 -13.33 0.32 5.19
C ILE A 19 -13.37 1.77 4.69
N LYS A 20 -12.21 2.40 4.48
CA LYS A 20 -12.16 3.74 3.92
C LYS A 20 -12.77 3.80 2.51
N ALA A 21 -12.45 2.86 1.63
CA ALA A 21 -13.01 2.83 0.28
C ALA A 21 -14.54 2.68 0.30
N VAL A 22 -15.09 1.84 1.17
CA VAL A 22 -16.55 1.70 1.34
C VAL A 22 -17.20 3.02 1.76
N ILE A 23 -16.60 3.73 2.72
CA ILE A 23 -17.12 5.02 3.20
C ILE A 23 -17.04 6.07 2.10
N GLU A 24 -15.92 6.21 1.40
CA GLU A 24 -15.73 7.26 0.39
C GLU A 24 -16.57 7.01 -0.86
N LEU A 25 -16.71 5.75 -1.27
CA LEU A 25 -17.43 5.37 -2.49
C LEU A 25 -18.92 5.12 -2.25
N GLN A 26 -19.36 5.02 -0.99
CA GLN A 26 -20.73 4.65 -0.60
C GLN A 26 -21.20 3.35 -1.28
N ALA A 27 -20.28 2.40 -1.48
CA ALA A 27 -20.51 1.16 -2.19
C ALA A 27 -19.81 -0.02 -1.50
N ALA A 28 -20.34 -1.22 -1.72
CA ALA A 28 -19.68 -2.44 -1.25
C ALA A 28 -18.37 -2.66 -2.03
N VAL A 29 -17.26 -2.82 -1.30
CA VAL A 29 -15.92 -3.04 -1.86
C VAL A 29 -15.35 -4.31 -1.25
N LYS A 30 -14.76 -5.19 -2.07
CA LYS A 30 -14.14 -6.41 -1.58
C LYS A 30 -12.68 -6.16 -1.17
N ASP A 31 -12.25 -6.77 -0.07
CA ASP A 31 -10.86 -6.68 0.38
C ASP A 31 -9.85 -7.13 -0.68
N THR A 32 -10.20 -8.14 -1.48
CA THR A 32 -9.34 -8.65 -2.56
C THR A 32 -9.18 -7.67 -3.72
N GLU A 33 -10.17 -6.81 -3.98
CA GLU A 33 -10.09 -5.75 -4.98
C GLU A 33 -9.15 -4.64 -4.50
N VAL A 34 -9.26 -4.26 -3.24
CA VAL A 34 -8.36 -3.28 -2.60
C VAL A 34 -6.94 -3.82 -2.53
N LEU A 35 -6.74 -5.08 -2.13
CA LEU A 35 -5.43 -5.73 -2.14
C LEU A 35 -4.82 -5.71 -3.54
N LYS A 36 -5.57 -6.13 -4.56
CA LYS A 36 -5.09 -6.13 -5.96
C LYS A 36 -4.68 -4.72 -6.38
N TRP A 37 -5.50 -3.72 -6.07
CA TRP A 37 -5.21 -2.32 -6.39
C TRP A 37 -3.93 -1.82 -5.71
N LEU A 38 -3.75 -2.10 -4.42
CA LEU A 38 -2.55 -1.72 -3.66
C LEU A 38 -1.28 -2.38 -4.22
N ILE A 39 -1.36 -3.65 -4.62
CA ILE A 39 -0.23 -4.35 -5.26
C ILE A 39 0.14 -3.68 -6.58
N LEU A 40 -0.84 -3.44 -7.46
CA LEU A 40 -0.59 -2.78 -8.74
C LEU A 40 0.04 -1.41 -8.57
N LYS A 41 -0.47 -0.60 -7.64
CA LYS A 41 0.13 0.69 -7.29
C LYS A 41 1.55 0.56 -6.76
N GLY A 42 1.79 -0.43 -5.89
CA GLY A 42 3.14 -0.69 -5.36
C GLY A 42 4.13 -1.09 -6.45
N LEU A 43 3.70 -1.84 -7.47
CA LEU A 43 4.53 -2.24 -8.61
C LEU A 43 4.91 -1.05 -9.49
N GLU A 44 4.05 -0.03 -9.63
CA GLU A 44 4.37 1.22 -10.34
C GLU A 44 5.46 2.03 -9.63
N GLU A 45 5.55 1.89 -8.30
CA GLU A 45 6.51 2.64 -7.46
C GLU A 45 7.79 1.85 -7.13
N PHE A 46 7.93 0.62 -7.66
CA PHE A 46 9.04 -0.28 -7.34
C PHE A 46 10.32 0.05 -8.14
N THR A 47 11.00 1.11 -7.68
CA THR A 47 12.24 1.66 -8.25
C THR A 47 13.51 0.94 -7.77
N PRO A 48 14.67 1.09 -8.45
CA PRO A 48 15.97 0.57 -7.98
C PRO A 48 16.27 0.83 -6.50
N GLU A 49 15.95 2.03 -6.00
CA GLU A 49 16.13 2.39 -4.60
C GLU A 49 15.27 1.54 -3.66
N GLU A 50 14.05 1.19 -4.09
CA GLU A 50 13.15 0.32 -3.33
C GLU A 50 13.61 -1.14 -3.34
N PHE A 51 14.27 -1.62 -4.40
CA PHE A 51 14.94 -2.93 -4.39
C PHE A 51 16.08 -2.97 -3.37
N GLU A 52 16.88 -1.91 -3.27
CA GLU A 52 17.93 -1.80 -2.24
C GLU A 52 17.33 -1.75 -0.82
N ARG A 53 16.19 -1.08 -0.62
CA ARG A 53 15.46 -1.13 0.66
C ARG A 53 14.94 -2.53 0.96
N PHE A 54 14.37 -3.22 -0.03
CA PHE A 54 13.87 -4.58 0.12
C PHE A 54 15.00 -5.53 0.56
N LYS A 55 16.19 -5.39 -0.03
CA LYS A 55 17.40 -6.14 0.36
C LYS A 55 17.82 -5.88 1.80
N ARG A 56 17.65 -4.64 2.30
CA ARG A 56 17.99 -4.24 3.67
C ARG A 56 16.99 -4.74 4.74
N ARG A 57 15.91 -5.45 4.37
CA ARG A 57 14.88 -6.07 5.24
C ARG A 57 14.74 -5.41 6.62
N GLY A 58 14.08 -4.26 6.68
CA GLY A 58 13.81 -3.59 7.96
C GLY A 58 12.90 -2.38 7.90
N GLU A 59 12.69 -1.77 6.74
CA GLU A 59 11.90 -0.55 6.61
C GLU A 59 10.73 -0.77 5.66
N ALA A 60 9.51 -0.49 6.12
CA ALA A 60 8.35 -0.39 5.24
C ALA A 60 8.58 0.72 4.19
N PRO A 61 7.95 0.64 3.00
CA PRO A 61 8.02 1.70 2.01
C PRO A 61 7.62 3.03 2.66
N GLN A 62 8.52 4.01 2.69
CA GLN A 62 8.19 5.31 3.24
C GLN A 62 7.42 6.10 2.17
N PRO A 63 6.25 6.69 2.50
CA PRO A 63 5.55 7.54 1.56
C PRO A 63 6.52 8.66 1.15
N ARG A 64 6.75 8.81 -0.17
CA ARG A 64 7.55 9.92 -0.69
C ARG A 64 6.97 11.21 -0.10
N GLN A 65 7.76 11.93 0.69
CA GLN A 65 7.42 13.30 1.06
C GLN A 65 7.20 14.02 -0.28
N ARG A 66 5.95 14.40 -0.55
CA ARG A 66 5.65 15.26 -1.69
C ARG A 66 6.60 16.44 -1.56
N LYS A 67 7.57 16.57 -2.47
CA LYS A 67 8.42 17.75 -2.52
C LYS A 67 7.45 18.93 -2.56
N ARG A 68 7.35 19.68 -1.46
CA ARG A 68 6.60 20.94 -1.47
C ARG A 68 7.21 21.75 -2.62
N PRO A 69 6.40 22.31 -3.54
CA PRO A 69 6.95 23.23 -4.51
C PRO A 69 7.67 24.32 -3.71
N VAL A 70 8.93 24.55 -4.06
CA VAL A 70 9.69 25.64 -3.48
C VAL A 70 9.02 26.90 -4.02
N SER A 71 8.24 27.57 -3.19
CA SER A 71 7.77 28.92 -3.51
C SER A 71 9.02 29.78 -3.64
N GLY A 72 9.29 30.25 -4.85
CA GLY A 72 10.32 31.25 -5.13
C GLY A 72 9.97 32.61 -4.53
#